data_AF-A0A8T9C332-F1
#
_entry.id   AF-A0A8T9C332-F1
#
_cell.length_a   1.000
_cell.length_b   1.000
_cell.length_c   1.000
_cell.angle_alpha   90.00
_cell.angle_beta   90.00
_cell.angle_gamma   90.00
#
_symmetry.space_group_name_H-M   'P 1'
#
loop_
_entity.id
_entity.type
_entity.pdbx_description
1 polymer ?
#
loop_
_entity_poly.entity_id
_entity_poly.type
_entity_poly.pdbx_seq_one_letter_code
_entity_poly.pdbx_strand_id
1 'polypeptide(L)'
;MKFCPLLSSSATLLTLHNLFLVTAYTALNDDFLHAIPSAASDFDPTNGSLLAPLLTPRVPGTENHTAAQHHFVNFFSTQLPKWTLEWYNSTSTSDANTPIENLVFKREPPWTVPGQANWLTLAAHYDSKEGSVGASDGAVPCAVLMHVARSIDKYMTQMHDEMDALGEGGTVEMDMAVQIIFLDGKESAGGSKPALYGSRALSETWENATNPVGSKYPNSLSQISMFVLLGFLGSVNPIIPSYFLTTHWVYRNMEALEGRLRKLGLLETQPPFAYFHQTNEIMATTEEPDDHVPFEERGVPFLNILPSPLPKNRDTNEDDGGHLDLPTVKDWAKIMTGLALEWFDMMEVWPE
;
A
#
# COMPACT_ATOMS: atom_id res chain seq x y z
N MET A 1 46.48 -21.67 58.03
CA MET A 1 46.67 -21.53 56.57
C MET A 1 46.03 -22.72 55.88
N LYS A 2 44.85 -22.54 55.28
CA LYS A 2 44.43 -23.10 53.99
C LYS A 2 43.07 -22.50 53.63
N PHE A 3 42.96 -22.13 52.37
CA PHE A 3 41.98 -21.26 51.72
C PHE A 3 40.61 -21.96 51.48
N CYS A 4 39.60 -21.10 51.29
CA CYS A 4 38.25 -21.27 50.69
C CYS A 4 38.14 -22.26 49.49
N PRO A 5 36.93 -22.66 49.00
CA PRO A 5 35.68 -21.87 49.00
C PRO A 5 34.36 -22.57 49.35
N LEU A 6 33.42 -21.75 49.84
CA LEU A 6 31.98 -21.99 49.83
C LEU A 6 31.44 -21.74 48.42
N LEU A 7 30.74 -22.72 47.84
CA LEU A 7 30.00 -22.58 46.60
C LEU A 7 28.74 -21.75 46.85
N SER A 8 28.77 -20.51 46.36
CA SER A 8 27.58 -19.65 46.19
C SER A 8 26.91 -20.01 44.87
N SER A 9 25.81 -20.74 44.93
CA SER A 9 24.92 -20.93 43.78
C SER A 9 24.13 -19.65 43.52
N SER A 10 24.70 -18.74 42.72
CA SER A 10 23.95 -17.63 42.13
C SER A 10 23.20 -18.14 40.92
N ALA A 11 21.93 -18.51 41.09
CA ALA A 11 21.01 -18.73 39.99
C ALA A 11 20.77 -17.39 39.29
N THR A 12 21.49 -17.17 38.19
CA THR A 12 21.21 -16.07 37.26
C THR A 12 19.95 -16.44 36.49
N LEU A 13 18.82 -15.86 36.92
CA LEU A 13 17.57 -15.92 36.18
C LEU A 13 17.77 -15.10 34.90
N LEU A 14 18.12 -15.76 33.79
CA LEU A 14 17.98 -15.16 32.46
C LEU A 14 16.48 -14.96 32.21
N THR A 15 15.99 -13.76 32.47
CA THR A 15 14.72 -13.30 31.91
C THR A 15 14.95 -13.15 30.41
N LEU A 16 14.63 -14.20 29.64
CA LEU A 16 14.29 -14.03 28.24
C LEU A 16 13.10 -13.07 28.21
N HIS A 17 13.39 -11.79 27.99
CA HIS A 17 12.39 -10.91 27.42
C HIS A 17 12.12 -11.49 26.05
N ASN A 18 10.99 -12.18 25.91
CA ASN A 18 10.37 -12.36 24.61
C ASN A 18 10.19 -10.94 24.06
N LEU A 19 11.13 -10.50 23.23
CA LEU A 19 10.88 -9.49 22.22
C LEU A 19 9.85 -10.13 21.29
N PHE A 20 8.58 -10.13 21.71
CA PHE A 20 7.50 -10.12 20.77
C PHE A 20 7.73 -8.81 20.01
N LEU A 21 8.30 -8.94 18.81
CA LEU A 21 7.99 -7.98 17.76
C LEU A 21 6.48 -7.94 17.76
N VAL A 22 5.90 -6.88 18.32
CA VAL A 22 4.47 -6.62 18.23
C VAL A 22 4.24 -6.46 16.74
N THR A 23 3.84 -7.55 16.10
CA THR A 23 3.43 -7.52 14.71
C THR A 23 2.12 -6.76 14.73
N ALA A 24 2.08 -5.55 14.18
CA ALA A 24 0.89 -4.70 14.09
C ALA A 24 -0.25 -5.33 13.25
N TYR A 25 -0.15 -6.60 12.89
CA TYR A 25 -1.11 -7.31 12.09
C TYR A 25 -2.02 -8.13 12.99
N THR A 26 -3.27 -7.69 13.13
CA THR A 26 -4.30 -8.40 13.89
C THR A 26 -5.44 -8.77 12.96
N ALA A 27 -5.74 -10.08 12.90
CA ALA A 27 -6.81 -10.57 12.05
C ALA A 27 -8.18 -10.04 12.51
N LEU A 28 -8.97 -9.51 11.58
CA LEU A 28 -10.34 -9.07 11.85
C LEU A 28 -11.21 -10.27 12.20
N ASN A 29 -12.32 -10.10 12.93
CA ASN A 29 -13.32 -11.16 13.07
C ASN A 29 -14.26 -11.21 11.85
N ASP A 30 -15.08 -12.25 11.76
CA ASP A 30 -15.96 -12.45 10.60
C ASP A 30 -17.03 -11.34 10.48
N ASP A 31 -17.53 -10.81 11.61
CA ASP A 31 -18.51 -9.72 11.62
C ASP A 31 -17.95 -8.40 11.06
N PHE A 32 -16.70 -8.07 11.39
CA PHE A 32 -16.03 -6.92 10.82
C PHE A 32 -15.70 -7.15 9.33
N LEU A 33 -15.30 -8.37 8.92
CA LEU A 33 -15.16 -8.68 7.50
C LEU A 33 -16.46 -8.43 6.72
N HIS A 34 -17.63 -8.75 7.30
CA HIS A 34 -18.93 -8.42 6.72
C HIS A 34 -19.20 -6.91 6.61
N ALA A 35 -18.63 -6.11 7.51
CA ALA A 35 -18.77 -4.66 7.53
C ALA A 35 -17.81 -3.90 6.61
N ILE A 36 -16.82 -4.58 6.01
CA ILE A 36 -15.99 -3.99 4.96
C ILE A 36 -16.89 -3.63 3.77
N PRO A 37 -16.96 -2.34 3.38
CA PRO A 37 -17.80 -1.91 2.27
C PRO A 37 -17.48 -2.69 0.99
N SER A 38 -18.50 -3.19 0.32
CA SER A 38 -18.33 -3.70 -1.03
C SER A 38 -18.11 -2.52 -1.98
N ALA A 39 -17.26 -2.74 -2.99
CA ALA A 39 -17.05 -1.79 -4.06
C ALA A 39 -18.35 -1.57 -4.85
N ALA A 40 -18.93 -0.37 -4.71
CA ALA A 40 -20.17 0.05 -5.36
C ALA A 40 -19.95 0.33 -6.86
N SER A 41 -20.82 1.14 -7.48
CA SER A 41 -20.69 1.59 -8.87
C SER A 41 -19.44 2.45 -9.15
N ASP A 42 -18.62 2.71 -8.14
CA ASP A 42 -17.40 3.53 -8.21
C ASP A 42 -16.36 3.03 -9.22
N PHE A 43 -16.38 1.74 -9.53
CA PHE A 43 -15.47 1.09 -10.48
C PHE A 43 -16.12 0.85 -11.86
N ASP A 44 -17.32 1.37 -12.11
CA ASP A 44 -17.90 1.33 -13.45
C ASP A 44 -16.97 2.06 -14.45
N PRO A 45 -16.56 1.43 -15.57
CA PRO A 45 -15.60 2.04 -16.49
C PRO A 45 -16.10 3.29 -17.22
N THR A 46 -17.42 3.49 -17.26
CA THR A 46 -18.05 4.57 -18.01
C THR A 46 -18.44 5.75 -17.11
N ASN A 47 -18.93 5.48 -15.90
CA ASN A 47 -19.47 6.50 -15.00
C ASN A 47 -19.04 6.35 -13.54
N GLY A 48 -18.18 5.38 -13.23
CA GLY A 48 -17.75 5.12 -11.86
C GLY A 48 -16.92 6.27 -11.31
N SER A 49 -17.27 6.71 -10.10
CA SER A 49 -16.69 7.92 -9.52
C SER A 49 -15.20 7.83 -9.22
N LEU A 50 -14.65 6.62 -9.05
CA LEU A 50 -13.23 6.42 -8.75
C LEU A 50 -12.43 6.06 -10.00
N LEU A 51 -12.93 5.11 -10.81
CA LEU A 51 -12.18 4.54 -11.92
C LEU A 51 -12.36 5.32 -13.24
N ALA A 52 -13.58 5.68 -13.63
CA ALA A 52 -13.84 6.25 -14.96
C ALA A 52 -13.01 7.51 -15.28
N PRO A 53 -12.78 8.46 -14.35
CA PRO A 53 -11.91 9.61 -14.60
C PRO A 53 -10.47 9.25 -14.92
N LEU A 54 -10.01 8.09 -14.46
CA LEU A 54 -8.67 7.59 -14.73
C LEU A 54 -8.59 6.85 -16.06
N LEU A 55 -9.68 6.42 -16.68
CA LEU A 55 -9.67 5.64 -17.94
C LEU A 55 -9.47 6.51 -19.20
N THR A 56 -8.42 7.33 -19.16
CA THR A 56 -7.91 8.12 -20.28
C THR A 56 -6.38 7.90 -20.38
N PRO A 57 -5.72 8.16 -21.53
CA PRO A 57 -4.26 8.18 -21.58
C PRO A 57 -3.72 9.34 -20.74
N ARG A 58 -2.84 9.05 -19.77
CA ARG A 58 -2.31 9.96 -18.74
C ARG A 58 -0.79 10.05 -18.81
N VAL A 59 -0.24 10.26 -20.01
CA VAL A 59 1.21 10.43 -20.19
C VAL A 59 1.68 11.68 -19.44
N PRO A 60 2.81 11.65 -18.70
CA PRO A 60 3.28 12.78 -17.90
C PRO A 60 3.33 14.10 -18.69
N GLY A 61 2.78 15.16 -18.10
CA GLY A 61 2.73 16.51 -18.70
C GLY A 61 1.58 16.77 -19.69
N THR A 62 0.69 15.80 -19.91
CA THR A 62 -0.52 15.99 -20.74
C THR A 62 -1.71 16.53 -19.93
N GLU A 63 -2.73 17.08 -20.61
CA GLU A 63 -3.95 17.57 -19.95
C GLU A 63 -4.68 16.47 -19.15
N ASN A 64 -4.71 15.24 -19.67
CA ASN A 64 -5.33 14.10 -18.98
C ASN A 64 -4.52 13.65 -17.75
N HIS A 65 -3.19 13.76 -17.79
CA HIS A 65 -2.34 13.51 -16.63
C HIS A 65 -2.64 14.52 -15.51
N THR A 66 -2.73 15.80 -15.85
CA THR A 66 -3.19 16.85 -14.91
C THR A 66 -4.62 16.61 -14.43
N ALA A 67 -5.53 16.14 -15.30
CA ALA A 67 -6.90 15.80 -14.91
C ALA A 67 -6.94 14.66 -13.88
N ALA A 68 -6.07 13.66 -14.01
CA ALA A 68 -5.94 12.57 -13.03
C ALA A 68 -5.41 13.08 -11.67
N GLN A 69 -4.40 13.97 -11.67
CA GLN A 69 -3.93 14.63 -10.45
C GLN A 69 -5.09 15.37 -9.75
N HIS A 70 -5.83 16.18 -10.50
CA HIS A 70 -6.99 16.89 -9.97
C HIS A 70 -8.08 15.95 -9.45
N HIS A 71 -8.30 14.82 -10.12
CA HIS A 71 -9.24 13.79 -9.66
C HIS A 71 -8.87 13.29 -8.26
N PHE A 72 -7.60 12.93 -8.04
CA PHE A 72 -7.12 12.52 -6.71
C PHE A 72 -7.27 13.64 -5.67
N VAL A 73 -6.75 14.84 -5.96
CA VAL A 73 -6.79 15.97 -5.03
C VAL A 73 -8.22 16.35 -4.65
N ASN A 74 -9.13 16.38 -5.62
CA ASN A 74 -10.55 16.68 -5.38
C ASN A 74 -11.19 15.58 -4.53
N PHE A 75 -10.93 14.31 -4.83
CA PHE A 75 -11.47 13.20 -4.04
C PHE A 75 -11.04 13.30 -2.57
N PHE A 76 -9.74 13.41 -2.28
CA PHE A 76 -9.25 13.46 -0.91
C PHE A 76 -9.71 14.73 -0.19
N SER A 77 -9.64 15.90 -0.82
CA SER A 77 -10.07 17.15 -0.17
C SER A 77 -11.58 17.22 0.11
N THR A 78 -12.40 16.57 -0.72
CA THR A 78 -13.87 16.58 -0.53
C THR A 78 -14.39 15.46 0.36
N GLN A 79 -13.82 14.26 0.26
CA GLN A 79 -14.33 13.08 1.00
C GLN A 79 -13.52 12.77 2.26
N LEU A 80 -12.26 13.20 2.34
CA LEU A 80 -11.31 12.79 3.37
C LEU A 80 -10.58 14.01 3.98
N PRO A 81 -11.30 14.98 4.57
CA PRO A 81 -10.72 16.26 5.00
C PRO A 81 -9.70 16.17 6.15
N LYS A 82 -9.61 15.02 6.83
CA LYS A 82 -8.58 14.74 7.85
C LYS A 82 -7.27 14.21 7.25
N TRP A 83 -7.22 13.96 5.93
CA TRP A 83 -6.00 13.57 5.22
C TRP A 83 -5.27 14.81 4.72
N THR A 84 -3.94 14.77 4.76
CA THR A 84 -3.08 15.84 4.24
C THR A 84 -2.47 15.42 2.90
N LEU A 85 -2.19 16.40 2.03
CA LEU A 85 -1.53 16.19 0.75
C LEU A 85 -0.13 16.79 0.79
N GLU A 86 0.86 15.99 0.39
CA GLU A 86 2.17 16.46 -0.03
C GLU A 86 2.34 16.21 -1.53
N TRP A 87 2.54 17.28 -2.28
CA TRP A 87 2.77 17.26 -3.72
C TRP A 87 4.27 17.35 -3.99
N TYR A 88 4.86 16.26 -4.46
CA TYR A 88 6.29 16.17 -4.75
C TYR A 88 6.55 16.35 -6.24
N ASN A 89 7.06 17.52 -6.61
CA ASN A 89 7.46 17.81 -7.98
C ASN A 89 8.97 17.63 -8.14
N SER A 90 9.37 16.79 -9.09
CA SER A 90 10.74 16.59 -9.51
C SER A 90 10.87 16.83 -11.01
N THR A 91 11.92 17.55 -11.40
CA THR A 91 12.35 17.69 -12.79
C THR A 91 13.71 17.04 -13.03
N SER A 92 14.35 16.49 -11.98
CA SER A 92 15.75 16.07 -12.02
C SER A 92 15.98 14.73 -12.71
N THR A 93 14.91 14.01 -13.09
CA THR A 93 15.03 12.61 -13.52
C THR A 93 14.45 12.29 -14.90
N SER A 94 13.64 13.14 -15.55
CA SER A 94 12.95 12.77 -16.81
C SER A 94 13.74 13.07 -18.09
N ASP A 95 13.54 12.25 -19.13
CA ASP A 95 14.25 12.34 -20.42
C ASP A 95 14.08 13.69 -21.16
N ALA A 96 13.04 14.46 -20.83
CA ALA A 96 12.62 15.65 -21.59
C ALA A 96 12.30 16.88 -20.73
N ASN A 97 12.79 16.95 -19.48
CA ASN A 97 12.36 17.96 -18.49
C ASN A 97 10.84 17.95 -18.22
N THR A 98 10.16 16.85 -18.54
CA THR A 98 8.76 16.64 -18.17
C THR A 98 8.67 16.65 -16.64
N PRO A 99 7.84 17.51 -16.03
CA PRO A 99 7.61 17.48 -14.60
C PRO A 99 7.09 16.10 -14.19
N ILE A 100 7.71 15.52 -13.16
CA ILE A 100 7.30 14.27 -12.54
C ILE A 100 6.74 14.62 -11.17
N GLU A 101 5.49 14.26 -10.93
CA GLU A 101 4.68 14.79 -9.84
C GLU A 101 4.02 13.68 -9.05
N ASN A 102 4.68 13.22 -7.99
CA ASN A 102 4.10 12.26 -7.07
C ASN A 102 3.12 12.96 -6.12
N LEU A 103 1.97 12.34 -5.88
CA LEU A 103 0.98 12.80 -4.91
C LEU A 103 0.97 11.85 -3.71
N VAL A 104 1.29 12.38 -2.53
CA VAL A 104 1.34 11.61 -1.27
C VAL A 104 0.24 12.11 -0.36
N PHE A 105 -0.78 11.29 -0.13
CA PHE A 105 -1.86 11.57 0.81
C PHE A 105 -1.60 10.84 2.13
N LYS A 106 -1.65 11.56 3.24
CA LYS A 106 -1.23 11.06 4.56
C LYS A 106 -2.37 11.13 5.57
N ARG A 107 -2.48 10.10 6.40
CA ARG A 107 -3.36 10.07 7.57
C ARG A 107 -2.58 9.59 8.78
N GLU A 108 -2.17 10.56 9.60
CA GLU A 108 -1.45 10.36 10.86
C GLU A 108 -2.38 10.55 12.06
N PRO A 109 -2.05 9.96 13.21
CA PRO A 109 -2.63 10.37 14.48
C PRO A 109 -2.33 11.85 14.77
N PRO A 110 -3.32 12.63 15.29
CA PRO A 110 -3.23 14.09 15.38
C PRO A 110 -2.18 14.61 16.38
N TRP A 111 -1.72 13.77 17.32
CA TRP A 111 -0.70 14.11 18.33
C TRP A 111 0.74 13.84 17.88
N THR A 112 0.93 13.22 16.72
CA THR A 112 2.27 12.85 16.24
C THR A 112 3.14 14.08 15.95
N VAL A 113 4.44 13.91 16.12
CA VAL A 113 5.47 14.89 15.75
C VAL A 113 6.38 14.31 14.66
N PRO A 114 7.11 15.14 13.91
CA PRO A 114 8.00 14.65 12.85
C PRO A 114 8.98 13.58 13.35
N GLY A 115 9.03 12.44 12.66
CA GLY A 115 9.92 11.33 13.02
C GLY A 115 9.31 10.25 13.93
N GLN A 116 8.02 10.35 14.27
CA GLN A 116 7.35 9.48 15.25
C GLN A 116 6.46 8.40 14.64
N ALA A 117 5.83 8.66 13.49
CA ALA A 117 4.82 7.77 12.92
C ALA A 117 5.44 6.54 12.23
N ASN A 118 4.74 5.39 12.30
CA ASN A 118 5.01 4.19 11.51
C ASN A 118 4.12 4.15 10.27
N TRP A 119 4.69 4.23 9.08
CA TRP A 119 3.91 4.29 7.85
C TRP A 119 3.66 2.91 7.24
N LEU A 120 2.39 2.53 7.14
CA LEU A 120 1.95 1.68 6.03
C LEU A 120 1.88 2.55 4.77
N THR A 121 2.71 2.23 3.78
CA THR A 121 2.70 2.91 2.50
C THR A 121 2.00 2.04 1.47
N LEU A 122 0.90 2.53 0.91
CA LEU A 122 0.20 1.90 -0.20
C LEU A 122 0.45 2.72 -1.47
N ALA A 123 0.92 2.10 -2.54
CA ALA A 123 1.35 2.82 -3.73
C ALA A 123 0.84 2.18 -5.02
N ALA A 124 0.62 3.04 -6.01
CA ALA A 124 0.41 2.67 -7.41
C ALA A 124 0.91 3.82 -8.29
N HIS A 125 1.35 3.53 -9.52
CA HIS A 125 1.63 4.58 -10.48
C HIS A 125 0.35 5.03 -11.19
N TYR A 126 0.24 6.33 -11.48
CA TYR A 126 -0.93 6.89 -12.17
C TYR A 126 -0.63 7.32 -13.60
N ASP A 127 0.63 7.50 -13.98
CA ASP A 127 1.00 7.76 -15.36
C ASP A 127 0.65 6.56 -16.25
N SER A 128 0.37 6.83 -17.53
CA SER A 128 0.18 5.78 -18.52
C SER A 128 1.22 5.87 -19.62
N LYS A 129 1.51 4.72 -20.21
CA LYS A 129 2.36 4.64 -21.40
C LYS A 129 1.71 5.31 -22.59
N GLU A 130 2.54 5.85 -23.49
CA GLU A 130 2.06 6.45 -24.73
C GLU A 130 1.25 5.43 -25.57
N GLY A 131 0.06 5.83 -26.01
CA GLY A 131 -0.84 4.99 -26.80
C GLY A 131 -1.66 3.97 -26.01
N SER A 132 -1.52 3.93 -24.68
CA SER A 132 -2.34 3.08 -23.80
C SER A 132 -3.12 3.91 -22.78
N VAL A 133 -4.31 3.41 -22.42
CA VAL A 133 -5.08 3.92 -21.27
C VAL A 133 -4.47 3.41 -19.96
N GLY A 134 -3.85 2.23 -19.94
CA GLY A 134 -3.32 1.64 -18.71
C GLY A 134 -4.43 1.36 -17.71
N ALA A 135 -5.50 0.66 -18.14
CA ALA A 135 -6.65 0.39 -17.29
C ALA A 135 -6.27 -0.52 -16.11
N SER A 136 -5.60 -1.63 -16.38
CA SER A 136 -5.01 -2.49 -15.35
C SER A 136 -3.64 -2.00 -14.90
N ASP A 137 -2.87 -1.41 -15.82
CA ASP A 137 -1.56 -0.80 -15.56
C ASP A 137 -1.69 0.62 -14.98
N GLY A 138 -2.17 0.69 -13.73
CA GLY A 138 -2.18 1.90 -12.93
C GLY A 138 -3.57 2.45 -12.59
N ALA A 139 -4.53 2.49 -13.53
CA ALA A 139 -5.83 3.12 -13.26
C ALA A 139 -6.68 2.35 -12.22
N VAL A 140 -6.83 1.04 -12.35
CA VAL A 140 -7.50 0.18 -11.36
C VAL A 140 -6.76 0.19 -10.01
N PRO A 141 -5.43 -0.06 -9.94
CA PRO A 141 -4.66 0.11 -8.71
C PRO A 141 -4.93 1.44 -8.01
N CYS A 142 -4.88 2.57 -8.74
CA CYS A 142 -5.15 3.89 -8.18
C CYS A 142 -6.57 4.00 -7.60
N ALA A 143 -7.59 3.57 -8.36
CA ALA A 143 -8.98 3.60 -7.90
C ALA A 143 -9.21 2.71 -6.67
N VAL A 144 -8.53 1.56 -6.59
CA VAL A 144 -8.54 0.68 -5.40
C VAL A 144 -7.97 1.40 -4.20
N LEU A 145 -6.83 2.11 -4.33
CA LEU A 145 -6.27 2.88 -3.22
C LEU A 145 -7.18 4.01 -2.74
N MET A 146 -7.86 4.71 -3.66
CA MET A 146 -8.89 5.70 -3.31
C MET A 146 -10.02 5.07 -2.50
N HIS A 147 -10.48 3.88 -2.90
CA HIS A 147 -11.52 3.14 -2.17
C HIS A 147 -11.03 2.75 -0.78
N VAL A 148 -9.81 2.21 -0.65
CA VAL A 148 -9.20 1.86 0.64
C VAL A 148 -9.18 3.07 1.57
N ALA A 149 -8.67 4.22 1.10
CA ALA A 149 -8.59 5.45 1.88
C ALA A 149 -9.94 5.81 2.52
N ARG A 150 -11.00 5.84 1.70
CA ARG A 150 -12.35 6.18 2.14
C ARG A 150 -12.97 5.14 3.06
N SER A 151 -12.69 3.87 2.83
CA SER A 151 -13.25 2.78 3.61
C SER A 151 -12.64 2.67 5.02
N ILE A 152 -11.35 3.01 5.17
CA ILE A 152 -10.68 2.97 6.48
C ILE A 152 -10.82 4.27 7.29
N ASP A 153 -11.08 5.41 6.64
CA ASP A 153 -11.02 6.72 7.30
C ASP A 153 -11.95 6.86 8.51
N LYS A 154 -13.15 6.29 8.45
CA LYS A 154 -14.09 6.35 9.58
C LYS A 154 -13.54 5.61 10.81
N TYR A 155 -12.87 4.48 10.63
CA TYR A 155 -12.33 3.67 11.71
C TYR A 155 -11.04 4.29 12.26
N MET A 156 -10.16 4.77 11.38
CA MET A 156 -8.99 5.58 11.77
C MET A 156 -9.41 6.81 12.57
N THR A 157 -10.51 7.47 12.17
CA THR A 157 -11.04 8.63 12.89
C THR A 157 -11.54 8.24 14.27
N GLN A 158 -12.34 7.18 14.38
CA GLN A 158 -12.80 6.69 15.67
C GLN A 158 -11.63 6.33 16.59
N MET A 159 -10.66 5.55 16.09
CA MET A 159 -9.48 5.13 16.85
C MET A 159 -8.69 6.32 17.39
N HIS A 160 -8.40 7.30 16.53
CA HIS A 160 -7.67 8.49 16.97
C HIS A 160 -8.47 9.32 17.97
N ASP A 161 -9.77 9.52 17.75
CA ASP A 161 -10.60 10.33 18.65
C ASP A 161 -10.73 9.63 20.04
N GLU A 162 -10.79 8.30 20.10
CA GLU A 162 -10.81 7.51 21.35
C GLU A 162 -9.45 7.54 22.07
N MET A 163 -8.35 7.30 21.36
CA MET A 163 -6.99 7.36 21.93
C MET A 163 -6.65 8.75 22.47
N ASP A 164 -6.99 9.83 21.74
CA ASP A 164 -6.76 11.21 22.19
C ASP A 164 -7.56 11.50 23.47
N ALA A 165 -8.81 11.05 23.55
CA ALA A 165 -9.65 11.21 24.73
C ALA A 165 -9.11 10.46 25.97
N LEU A 166 -8.42 9.34 25.76
CA LEU A 166 -7.75 8.56 26.81
C LEU A 166 -6.33 9.07 27.13
N GLY A 167 -5.78 9.98 26.33
CA GLY A 167 -4.38 10.41 26.44
C GLY A 167 -3.40 9.29 26.09
N GLU A 168 -3.81 8.36 25.23
CA GLU A 168 -3.01 7.28 24.68
C GLU A 168 -2.33 7.70 23.38
N GLY A 169 -1.41 6.87 22.88
CA GLY A 169 -0.52 7.23 21.77
C GLY A 169 0.70 8.03 22.22
N GLY A 170 1.38 8.65 21.26
CA GLY A 170 2.58 9.45 21.53
C GLY A 170 3.86 8.62 21.62
N THR A 171 3.78 7.33 21.30
CA THR A 171 4.93 6.44 21.17
C THR A 171 4.96 5.85 19.77
N VAL A 172 6.17 5.59 19.27
CA VAL A 172 6.33 5.06 17.92
C VAL A 172 5.59 3.74 17.74
N GLU A 173 5.51 2.90 18.76
CA GLU A 173 4.83 1.61 18.69
C GLU A 173 3.31 1.72 18.51
N MET A 174 2.70 2.79 19.04
CA MET A 174 1.24 3.02 18.95
C MET A 174 0.86 3.95 17.80
N ASP A 175 1.78 4.77 17.31
CA ASP A 175 1.51 5.81 16.33
C ASP A 175 1.59 5.28 14.89
N MET A 176 0.68 4.37 14.57
CA MET A 176 0.51 3.81 13.23
C MET A 176 -0.19 4.82 12.31
N ALA A 177 0.38 5.03 11.13
CA ALA A 177 -0.15 5.94 10.12
C ALA A 177 -0.21 5.27 8.74
N VAL A 178 -1.08 5.78 7.87
CA VAL A 178 -1.18 5.35 6.47
C VAL A 178 -0.80 6.49 5.54
N GLN A 179 -0.04 6.17 4.51
CA GLN A 179 0.13 7.04 3.36
C GLN A 179 -0.22 6.32 2.06
N ILE A 180 -0.90 7.04 1.17
CA ILE A 180 -1.23 6.59 -0.18
C ILE A 180 -0.42 7.41 -1.16
N ILE A 181 0.33 6.73 -2.03
CA ILE A 181 1.18 7.36 -3.03
C ILE A 181 0.65 7.04 -4.42
N PHE A 182 0.36 8.10 -5.18
CA PHE A 182 0.20 8.02 -6.63
C PHE A 182 1.52 8.46 -7.26
N LEU A 183 2.28 7.47 -7.72
CA LEU A 183 3.61 7.65 -8.31
C LEU A 183 3.49 8.08 -9.78
N ASP A 184 4.42 8.92 -10.21
CA ASP A 184 4.49 9.44 -11.57
C ASP A 184 5.77 8.99 -12.28
N GLY A 185 5.73 8.93 -13.61
CA GLY A 185 6.88 8.59 -14.44
C GLY A 185 7.45 7.20 -14.20
N LYS A 186 6.60 6.21 -13.90
CA LYS A 186 7.00 4.80 -13.92
C LYS A 186 7.31 4.37 -15.35
N GLU A 187 6.53 4.84 -16.32
CA GLU A 187 6.72 4.54 -17.74
C GLU A 187 7.85 5.37 -18.38
N SER A 188 8.59 4.75 -19.30
CA SER A 188 9.60 5.48 -20.08
C SER A 188 8.98 6.09 -21.34
N ALA A 189 9.51 7.24 -21.77
CA ALA A 189 9.11 7.85 -23.04
C ALA A 189 9.64 7.00 -24.22
N GLY A 190 8.82 6.06 -24.70
CA GLY A 190 9.14 5.21 -25.86
C GLY A 190 10.12 4.06 -25.61
N GLY A 191 10.45 3.76 -24.34
CA GLY A 191 11.29 2.62 -23.96
C GLY A 191 10.48 1.36 -23.63
N SER A 192 11.15 0.21 -23.59
CA SER A 192 10.55 -1.08 -23.20
C SER A 192 10.74 -1.42 -21.72
N LYS A 193 11.37 -0.53 -20.96
CA LYS A 193 11.68 -0.74 -19.53
C LYS A 193 11.10 0.42 -18.72
N PRO A 194 10.68 0.18 -17.47
CA PRO A 194 10.19 1.24 -16.62
C PRO A 194 11.32 2.21 -16.26
N ALA A 195 10.98 3.49 -16.26
CA ALA A 195 11.88 4.60 -15.97
C ALA A 195 12.04 4.84 -14.47
N LEU A 196 10.96 4.66 -13.70
CA LEU A 196 10.93 4.82 -12.24
C LEU A 196 11.34 6.23 -11.79
N TYR A 197 10.97 7.26 -12.56
CA TYR A 197 11.41 8.63 -12.32
C TYR A 197 10.89 9.18 -11.00
N GLY A 198 9.61 8.97 -10.71
CA GLY A 198 8.96 9.45 -9.49
C GLY A 198 9.41 8.69 -8.26
N SER A 199 9.45 7.36 -8.31
CA SER A 199 9.87 6.52 -7.18
C SER A 199 11.33 6.74 -6.78
N ARG A 200 12.26 6.87 -7.75
CA ARG A 200 13.66 7.22 -7.45
C ARG A 200 13.81 8.58 -6.78
N ALA A 201 13.14 9.61 -7.32
CA ALA A 201 13.23 10.96 -6.76
C ALA A 201 12.63 11.02 -5.36
N LEU A 202 11.50 10.33 -5.13
CA LEU A 202 10.83 10.32 -3.84
C LEU A 202 11.63 9.56 -2.78
N SER A 203 12.14 8.37 -3.11
CA SER A 203 12.91 7.57 -2.15
C SER A 203 14.23 8.25 -1.75
N GLU A 204 14.92 8.89 -2.69
CA GLU A 204 16.11 9.72 -2.42
C GLU A 204 15.77 10.93 -1.55
N THR A 205 14.66 11.61 -1.83
CA THR A 205 14.22 12.76 -1.02
C THR A 205 13.95 12.35 0.42
N TRP A 206 13.23 11.24 0.62
CA TRP A 206 12.90 10.75 1.97
C TRP A 206 14.09 10.16 2.72
N GLU A 207 15.08 9.60 2.02
CA GLU A 207 16.34 9.16 2.62
C GLU A 207 17.13 10.36 3.18
N ASN A 208 17.11 11.48 2.46
CA ASN A 208 17.80 12.71 2.84
C ASN A 208 17.00 13.60 3.81
N ALA A 209 15.71 13.33 4.01
CA ALA A 209 14.85 14.06 4.96
C ALA A 209 15.09 13.58 6.39
N THR A 210 16.15 14.08 7.03
CA THR A 210 16.54 13.71 8.40
C THR A 210 15.50 14.09 9.43
N ASN A 211 15.16 13.17 10.34
CA ASN A 211 14.27 13.43 11.45
C ASN A 211 14.99 14.19 12.59
N PRO A 212 14.24 14.83 13.52
CA PRO A 212 14.81 15.47 14.70
C PRO A 212 15.73 14.56 15.52
N VAL A 213 16.70 15.16 16.21
CA VAL A 213 17.62 14.43 17.09
C VAL A 213 16.82 13.75 18.21
N GLY A 214 17.02 12.44 18.37
CA GLY A 214 16.31 11.63 19.36
C GLY A 214 15.10 10.87 18.82
N SER A 215 14.71 11.09 17.55
CA SER A 215 13.72 10.24 16.88
C SER A 215 14.24 8.79 16.75
N LYS A 216 13.31 7.82 16.79
CA LYS A 216 13.63 6.40 16.59
C LYS A 216 14.16 6.14 15.18
N TYR A 217 13.57 6.83 14.19
CA TYR A 217 13.91 6.71 12.79
C TYR A 217 14.86 7.82 12.36
N PRO A 218 15.99 7.53 11.70
CA PRO A 218 16.95 8.57 11.29
C PRO A 218 16.43 9.53 10.21
N ASN A 219 15.52 9.08 9.34
CA ASN A 219 14.96 9.88 8.24
C ASN A 219 13.53 9.48 7.91
N SER A 220 12.87 10.23 7.03
CA SER A 220 11.48 9.97 6.64
C SER A 220 11.29 8.60 5.99
N LEU A 221 12.26 8.15 5.17
CA LEU A 221 12.21 6.84 4.49
C LEU A 221 12.15 5.68 5.49
N SER A 222 12.98 5.75 6.54
CA SER A 222 13.08 4.71 7.56
C SER A 222 11.84 4.56 8.45
N GLN A 223 10.87 5.49 8.36
CA GLN A 223 9.57 5.36 9.02
C GLN A 223 8.61 4.44 8.26
N ILE A 224 8.92 4.04 7.02
CA ILE A 224 8.08 3.11 6.25
C ILE A 224 8.23 1.72 6.85
N SER A 225 7.15 1.24 7.46
CA SER A 225 7.08 -0.11 8.03
C SER A 225 6.85 -1.18 6.97
N MET A 226 6.09 -0.84 5.93
CA MET A 226 5.82 -1.69 4.78
C MET A 226 5.42 -0.83 3.58
N PHE A 227 6.02 -1.11 2.42
CA PHE A 227 5.67 -0.53 1.13
C PHE A 227 4.90 -1.55 0.29
N VAL A 228 3.59 -1.35 0.12
CA VAL A 228 2.74 -2.24 -0.66
C VAL A 228 2.46 -1.60 -2.02
N LEU A 229 3.00 -2.19 -3.08
CA LEU A 229 2.81 -1.72 -4.46
C LEU A 229 1.71 -2.51 -5.14
N LEU A 230 0.77 -1.83 -5.82
CA LEU A 230 -0.28 -2.45 -6.62
C LEU A 230 0.00 -2.15 -8.09
N GLY A 231 0.10 -3.21 -8.91
CA GLY A 231 0.33 -3.10 -10.34
C GLY A 231 -0.49 -4.13 -11.13
N PHE A 232 -0.90 -3.76 -12.34
CA PHE A 232 -1.56 -4.66 -13.30
C PHE A 232 -2.81 -5.40 -12.77
N LEU A 233 -3.65 -4.72 -11.97
CA LEU A 233 -4.86 -5.31 -11.37
C LEU A 233 -6.10 -5.07 -12.25
N GLY A 234 -7.02 -6.03 -12.26
CA GLY A 234 -8.31 -5.92 -12.97
C GLY A 234 -8.53 -6.90 -14.11
N SER A 235 -7.53 -7.72 -14.44
CA SER A 235 -7.71 -8.90 -15.29
C SER A 235 -8.33 -10.06 -14.52
N VAL A 236 -9.10 -10.90 -15.20
CA VAL A 236 -9.75 -12.08 -14.61
C VAL A 236 -8.72 -13.11 -14.10
N ASN A 237 -9.01 -13.72 -12.94
CA ASN A 237 -8.21 -14.80 -12.33
C ASN A 237 -6.70 -14.47 -12.17
N PRO A 238 -6.32 -13.35 -11.53
CA PRO A 238 -4.93 -13.05 -11.28
C PRO A 238 -4.33 -14.07 -10.31
N ILE A 239 -3.04 -14.36 -10.47
CA ILE A 239 -2.25 -15.14 -9.53
C ILE A 239 -1.14 -14.23 -9.02
N ILE A 240 -1.06 -14.01 -7.72
CA ILE A 240 -0.04 -13.20 -7.08
C ILE A 240 1.02 -14.12 -6.46
N PRO A 241 2.27 -14.10 -6.93
CA PRO A 241 3.39 -14.78 -6.29
C PRO A 241 3.81 -14.10 -4.99
N SER A 242 4.45 -14.88 -4.11
CA SER A 242 5.29 -14.30 -3.05
C SER A 242 6.68 -14.04 -3.61
N TYR A 243 7.00 -12.78 -3.92
CA TYR A 243 8.27 -12.38 -4.55
C TYR A 243 9.46 -12.33 -3.59
N PHE A 244 9.22 -12.02 -2.30
CA PHE A 244 10.30 -11.69 -1.37
C PHE A 244 10.21 -12.44 -0.04
N LEU A 245 11.35 -12.96 0.44
CA LEU A 245 11.37 -13.80 1.65
C LEU A 245 11.03 -13.01 2.91
N THR A 246 11.61 -11.82 3.06
CA THR A 246 11.55 -11.05 4.32
C THR A 246 10.15 -10.54 4.61
N THR A 247 9.30 -10.41 3.60
CA THR A 247 7.90 -9.96 3.69
C THR A 247 6.89 -11.06 3.38
N HIS A 248 7.34 -12.31 3.22
CA HIS A 248 6.46 -13.47 2.98
C HIS A 248 5.39 -13.64 4.07
N TRP A 249 5.68 -13.23 5.31
CA TRP A 249 4.68 -13.27 6.39
C TRP A 249 3.46 -12.39 6.10
N VAL A 250 3.62 -11.24 5.43
CA VAL A 250 2.50 -10.38 5.00
C VAL A 250 1.72 -11.07 3.88
N TYR A 251 2.42 -11.69 2.94
CA TYR A 251 1.79 -12.50 1.88
C TYR A 251 0.92 -13.63 2.47
N ARG A 252 1.43 -14.35 3.49
CA ARG A 252 0.66 -15.40 4.18
C ARG A 252 -0.59 -14.85 4.86
N ASN A 253 -0.52 -13.64 5.39
CA ASN A 253 -1.66 -12.97 5.97
C ASN A 253 -2.69 -12.55 4.90
N MET A 254 -2.25 -12.05 3.74
CA MET A 254 -3.11 -11.76 2.60
C MET A 254 -3.83 -13.01 2.08
N GLU A 255 -3.12 -14.14 1.99
CA GLU A 255 -3.71 -15.43 1.65
C GLU A 255 -4.78 -15.85 2.66
N ALA A 256 -4.50 -15.72 3.96
CA ALA A 256 -5.47 -16.05 5.00
C ALA A 256 -6.71 -15.15 4.94
N LEU A 257 -6.51 -13.84 4.75
CA LEU A 257 -7.58 -12.86 4.59
C LEU A 257 -8.46 -13.18 3.36
N GLU A 258 -7.85 -13.39 2.18
CA GLU A 258 -8.59 -13.77 0.98
C GLU A 258 -9.40 -15.05 1.21
N GLY A 259 -8.77 -16.09 1.77
CA GLY A 259 -9.44 -17.37 2.06
C GLY A 259 -10.65 -17.20 2.96
N ARG A 260 -10.57 -16.33 3.97
CA ARG A 260 -11.68 -16.01 4.87
C ARG A 260 -12.79 -15.23 4.17
N LEU A 261 -12.46 -14.19 3.41
CA LEU A 261 -13.42 -13.43 2.61
C LEU A 261 -14.17 -14.34 1.62
N ARG A 262 -13.48 -15.26 0.95
CA ARG A 262 -14.09 -16.26 0.06
C ARG A 262 -15.01 -17.22 0.82
N LYS A 263 -14.57 -17.74 1.96
CA LYS A 263 -15.37 -18.65 2.81
C LYS A 263 -16.69 -18.00 3.27
N LEU A 264 -16.66 -16.70 3.55
CA LEU A 264 -17.83 -15.91 3.94
C LEU A 264 -18.69 -15.46 2.74
N GLY A 265 -18.30 -15.79 1.50
CA GLY A 265 -19.00 -15.36 0.29
C GLY A 265 -18.96 -13.85 0.06
N LEU A 266 -17.91 -13.18 0.55
CA LEU A 266 -17.77 -11.73 0.51
C LEU A 266 -17.08 -11.20 -0.76
N LEU A 267 -16.51 -12.09 -1.57
CA LEU A 267 -15.90 -11.79 -2.87
C LEU A 267 -16.85 -12.20 -4.02
N GLU A 268 -16.90 -11.39 -5.08
CA GLU A 268 -17.75 -11.59 -6.25
C GLU A 268 -17.23 -12.73 -7.15
N THR A 269 -15.91 -12.89 -7.27
CA THR A 269 -15.33 -13.92 -8.15
C THR A 269 -15.32 -15.31 -7.52
N GLN A 270 -15.36 -16.33 -8.38
CA GLN A 270 -15.15 -17.73 -8.05
C GLN A 270 -14.06 -18.31 -8.97
N PRO A 271 -12.81 -17.86 -8.82
CA PRO A 271 -11.71 -18.30 -9.68
C PRO A 271 -11.37 -19.78 -9.41
N PRO A 272 -10.75 -20.49 -10.39
CA PRO A 272 -10.32 -21.86 -10.17
C PRO A 272 -9.27 -22.00 -9.06
N PHE A 273 -8.52 -20.94 -8.79
CA PHE A 273 -7.55 -20.82 -7.70
C PHE A 273 -7.69 -19.45 -7.04
N ALA A 274 -7.45 -19.38 -5.73
CA ALA A 274 -7.35 -18.10 -5.03
C ALA A 274 -6.23 -17.23 -5.63
N TYR A 275 -6.33 -15.91 -5.48
CA TYR A 275 -5.34 -14.98 -6.02
C TYR A 275 -3.99 -15.17 -5.33
N PHE A 276 -4.01 -15.39 -4.02
CA PHE A 276 -2.85 -15.75 -3.22
C PHE A 276 -2.83 -17.27 -3.01
N HIS A 277 -1.77 -17.92 -3.47
CA HIS A 277 -1.59 -19.37 -3.33
C HIS A 277 -0.95 -19.72 -1.99
N GLN A 278 -1.42 -20.82 -1.38
CA GLN A 278 -0.75 -21.43 -0.24
C GLN A 278 0.59 -22.01 -0.68
N THR A 279 1.69 -21.36 -0.30
CA THR A 279 3.04 -21.84 -0.54
C THR A 279 3.92 -21.55 0.67
N ASN A 280 4.86 -22.47 0.94
CA ASN A 280 6.00 -22.27 1.85
C ASN A 280 7.28 -21.93 1.07
N GLU A 281 7.21 -21.98 -0.26
CA GLU A 281 8.31 -21.68 -1.17
C GLU A 281 8.09 -20.31 -1.80
N ILE A 282 9.13 -19.49 -1.82
CA ILE A 282 9.17 -18.28 -2.64
C ILE A 282 9.14 -18.74 -4.09
N MET A 283 8.23 -18.20 -4.89
CA MET A 283 8.28 -18.46 -6.33
C MET A 283 9.56 -17.81 -6.84
N ALA A 284 10.48 -18.61 -7.38
CA ALA A 284 11.65 -18.12 -8.10
C ALA A 284 11.24 -17.53 -9.47
N THR A 285 10.28 -16.62 -9.48
CA THR A 285 9.91 -15.81 -10.63
C THR A 285 10.73 -14.54 -10.57
N THR A 286 11.45 -14.25 -11.64
CA THR A 286 12.05 -12.92 -11.83
C THR A 286 10.91 -11.92 -11.95
N GLU A 287 10.80 -11.06 -10.96
CA GLU A 287 9.94 -9.89 -11.00
C GLU A 287 10.45 -8.91 -12.07
N GLU A 288 9.53 -8.27 -12.80
CA GLU A 288 9.90 -7.14 -13.63
C GLU A 288 10.21 -5.94 -12.69
N PRO A 289 11.30 -5.19 -12.90
CA PRO A 289 11.59 -4.02 -12.07
C PRO A 289 10.39 -3.07 -12.04
N ASP A 290 10.02 -2.59 -10.86
CA ASP A 290 8.86 -1.71 -10.68
C ASP A 290 9.16 -0.64 -9.61
N ASP A 291 8.19 0.21 -9.29
CA ASP A 291 8.34 1.36 -8.40
C ASP A 291 8.76 1.05 -6.96
N HIS A 292 8.70 -0.21 -6.53
CA HIS A 292 9.25 -0.63 -5.24
C HIS A 292 10.79 -0.65 -5.23
N VAL A 293 11.43 -0.86 -6.39
CA VAL A 293 12.89 -1.09 -6.48
C VAL A 293 13.70 0.04 -5.84
N PRO A 294 13.43 1.34 -6.12
CA PRO A 294 14.20 2.41 -5.49
C PRO A 294 14.03 2.52 -3.97
N PHE A 295 12.95 1.98 -3.41
CA PHE A 295 12.71 1.89 -1.97
C PHE A 295 13.40 0.66 -1.37
N GLU A 296 13.30 -0.50 -2.05
CA GLU A 296 13.97 -1.74 -1.68
C GLU A 296 15.50 -1.55 -1.61
N GLU A 297 16.10 -0.92 -2.63
CA GLU A 297 17.54 -0.65 -2.68
C GLU A 297 18.05 0.18 -1.49
N ARG A 298 17.13 0.89 -0.81
CA ARG A 298 17.37 1.70 0.38
C ARG A 298 16.91 1.03 1.69
N GLY A 299 16.57 -0.26 1.62
CA GLY A 299 16.26 -1.10 2.79
C GLY A 299 14.80 -1.05 3.25
N VAL A 300 13.87 -0.50 2.47
CA VAL A 300 12.44 -0.47 2.81
C VAL A 300 11.83 -1.86 2.58
N PRO A 301 11.16 -2.46 3.58
CA PRO A 301 10.38 -3.69 3.39
C PRO A 301 9.23 -3.45 2.42
N PHE A 302 9.03 -4.36 1.46
CA PHE A 302 7.97 -4.21 0.46
C PHE A 302 7.17 -5.49 0.23
N LEU A 303 5.94 -5.33 -0.23
CA LEU A 303 5.08 -6.38 -0.76
C LEU A 303 4.59 -5.92 -2.14
N ASN A 304 4.98 -6.63 -3.20
CA ASN A 304 4.43 -6.33 -4.53
C ASN A 304 3.19 -7.18 -4.81
N ILE A 305 2.06 -6.51 -5.03
CA ILE A 305 0.80 -7.10 -5.50
C ILE A 305 0.78 -6.98 -7.03
N LEU A 306 1.50 -7.90 -7.65
CA LEU A 306 1.72 -7.96 -9.09
C LEU A 306 1.34 -9.36 -9.60
N PRO A 307 0.44 -9.48 -10.59
CA PRO A 307 0.11 -10.77 -11.17
C PRO A 307 1.27 -11.39 -11.96
N SER A 308 1.42 -12.71 -11.84
CA SER A 308 2.30 -13.51 -12.71
C SER A 308 1.57 -14.75 -13.23
N PRO A 309 1.37 -14.90 -14.55
CA PRO A 309 1.80 -13.98 -15.61
C PRO A 309 1.04 -12.65 -15.58
N LEU A 310 1.66 -11.60 -16.11
CA LEU A 310 1.03 -10.30 -16.31
C LEU A 310 -0.14 -10.39 -17.32
N PRO A 311 -1.09 -9.42 -17.28
CA PRO A 311 -2.19 -9.33 -18.24
C PRO A 311 -1.73 -9.44 -19.69
N LYS A 312 -2.47 -10.20 -20.50
CA LYS A 312 -2.11 -10.44 -21.91
C LYS A 312 -2.20 -9.19 -22.79
N ASN A 313 -3.06 -8.26 -22.41
CA ASN A 313 -3.29 -6.97 -23.06
C ASN A 313 -2.36 -5.86 -22.54
N ARG A 314 -1.40 -6.15 -21.65
CA ARG A 314 -0.42 -5.16 -21.19
C ARG A 314 0.25 -4.46 -22.37
N ASP A 315 0.54 -3.18 -22.23
CA ASP A 315 1.16 -2.34 -23.26
C ASP A 315 0.38 -2.25 -24.60
N THR A 316 -0.87 -2.70 -24.66
CA THR A 316 -1.71 -2.57 -25.87
C THR A 316 -2.84 -1.58 -25.63
N ASN A 317 -3.50 -1.18 -26.73
CA ASN A 317 -4.71 -0.38 -26.68
C ASN A 317 -5.94 -1.15 -26.14
N GLU A 318 -5.82 -2.46 -25.91
CA GLU A 318 -6.84 -3.29 -25.27
C GLU A 318 -6.71 -3.30 -23.73
N ASP A 319 -5.67 -2.68 -23.15
CA ASP A 319 -5.66 -2.35 -21.71
C ASP A 319 -6.55 -1.13 -21.43
N ASP A 320 -7.84 -1.31 -21.71
CA ASP A 320 -8.89 -0.31 -21.59
C ASP A 320 -9.97 -0.75 -20.58
N GLY A 321 -10.90 0.16 -20.28
CA GLY A 321 -11.98 -0.12 -19.33
C GLY A 321 -12.96 -1.23 -19.75
N GLY A 322 -13.06 -1.52 -21.04
CA GLY A 322 -13.97 -2.52 -21.59
C GLY A 322 -13.49 -3.97 -21.38
N HIS A 323 -12.20 -4.16 -21.15
CA HIS A 323 -11.58 -5.46 -20.92
C HIS A 323 -11.34 -5.81 -19.45
N LEU A 324 -11.71 -4.91 -18.53
CA LEU A 324 -11.63 -5.17 -17.09
C LEU A 324 -12.65 -6.21 -16.64
N ASP A 325 -12.24 -7.12 -15.75
CA ASP A 325 -13.14 -7.96 -14.99
C ASP A 325 -13.58 -7.22 -13.73
N LEU A 326 -14.73 -6.55 -13.80
CA LEU A 326 -15.25 -5.75 -12.67
C LEU A 326 -15.44 -6.55 -11.37
N PRO A 327 -15.88 -7.81 -11.39
CA PRO A 327 -15.87 -8.65 -10.19
C PRO A 327 -14.48 -8.74 -9.55
N THR A 328 -13.41 -9.02 -10.33
CA THR A 328 -12.04 -9.02 -9.82
C THR A 328 -11.61 -7.65 -9.28
N VAL A 329 -11.95 -6.55 -9.96
CA VAL A 329 -11.64 -5.18 -9.48
C VAL A 329 -12.24 -4.93 -8.10
N LYS A 330 -13.50 -5.32 -7.91
CA LYS A 330 -14.20 -5.15 -6.63
C LYS A 330 -13.65 -6.06 -5.52
N ASP A 331 -13.21 -7.27 -5.87
CA ASP A 331 -12.53 -8.15 -4.94
C ASP A 331 -11.23 -7.53 -4.44
N TRP A 332 -10.43 -6.92 -5.32
CA TRP A 332 -9.23 -6.19 -4.92
C TRP A 332 -9.51 -5.05 -3.96
N ALA A 333 -10.55 -4.26 -4.21
CA ALA A 333 -10.96 -3.20 -3.29
C ALA A 333 -11.26 -3.74 -1.88
N LYS A 334 -11.93 -4.90 -1.78
CA LYS A 334 -12.28 -5.51 -0.50
C LYS A 334 -11.09 -6.15 0.20
N ILE A 335 -10.26 -6.90 -0.53
CA ILE A 335 -9.04 -7.52 -0.01
C ILE A 335 -8.07 -6.46 0.52
N MET A 336 -7.82 -5.40 -0.25
CA MET A 336 -6.89 -4.34 0.14
C MET A 336 -7.41 -3.49 1.30
N THR A 337 -8.73 -3.29 1.39
CA THR A 337 -9.34 -2.65 2.57
C THR A 337 -9.17 -3.52 3.80
N GLY A 338 -9.39 -4.83 3.67
CA GLY A 338 -9.15 -5.79 4.75
C GLY A 338 -7.71 -5.75 5.24
N LEU A 339 -6.73 -5.79 4.32
CA LEU A 339 -5.30 -5.67 4.65
C LEU A 339 -5.02 -4.44 5.51
N ALA A 340 -5.48 -3.27 5.08
CA ALA A 340 -5.26 -2.03 5.81
C ALA A 340 -5.89 -2.09 7.21
N LEU A 341 -7.13 -2.57 7.33
CA LEU A 341 -7.80 -2.71 8.63
C LEU A 341 -7.10 -3.72 9.56
N GLU A 342 -6.62 -4.85 9.05
CA GLU A 342 -5.85 -5.82 9.86
C GLU A 342 -4.48 -5.23 10.29
N TRP A 343 -3.86 -4.40 9.44
CA TRP A 343 -2.57 -3.75 9.72
C TRP A 343 -2.64 -2.64 10.79
N PHE A 344 -3.81 -2.02 10.96
CA PHE A 344 -4.02 -0.98 11.96
C PHE A 344 -4.70 -1.49 13.23
N ASP A 345 -4.78 -2.81 13.40
CA ASP A 345 -5.48 -3.46 14.53
C ASP A 345 -6.88 -2.86 14.79
N MET A 346 -7.65 -2.67 13.72
CA MET A 346 -8.93 -1.96 13.81
C MET A 346 -9.97 -2.71 14.65
N MET A 347 -9.69 -3.95 15.05
CA MET A 347 -10.52 -4.70 16.00
C MET A 347 -10.75 -3.93 17.30
N GLU A 348 -9.80 -3.08 17.74
CA GLU A 348 -9.93 -2.30 18.98
C GLU A 348 -11.11 -1.31 18.96
N VAL A 349 -11.52 -0.84 17.78
CA VAL A 349 -12.65 0.09 17.62
C VAL A 349 -13.93 -0.57 17.13
N TRP A 350 -13.92 -1.91 16.96
CA TRP A 350 -15.09 -2.66 16.53
C TRP A 350 -15.99 -2.99 17.73
N PRO A 351 -17.31 -2.68 17.69
CA PRO A 351 -18.21 -3.05 18.77
C PRO A 351 -18.27 -4.58 18.92
N GLU A 352 -18.00 -5.08 20.13
CA GLU A 352 -18.15 -6.50 20.50
C GLU A 352 -19.60 -7.01 20.40
#